data_AF-A0A373LWQ9-F1
#
_entry.id   AF-A0A373LWQ9-F1
#
_cell.length_a   1.000
_cell.length_b   1.000
_cell.length_c   1.000
_cell.angle_alpha   90.00
_cell.angle_beta   90.00
_cell.angle_gamma   90.00
#
_symmetry.space_group_name_H-M   'P 1'
#
loop_
_entity.id
_entity.type
_entity.pdbx_description
1 polymer ?
#
loop_
_entity_poly.entity_id
_entity_poly.type
_entity_poly.pdbx_seq_one_letter_code
_entity_poly.pdbx_strand_id
1 'polypeptide(L)' 'MSFFTTAVTGLKTVVTVIGAGVGVWGVINLLEGYGNDNPGANAHVR' A
#
# COMPACT_ATOMS: atom_id res chain seq x y z
N MET A 1 -17.74 28.67 -10.34
CA MET A 1 -16.94 27.42 -10.30
C MET A 1 -16.08 27.23 -9.03
N SER A 2 -15.82 28.23 -8.18
CA SER A 2 -14.89 28.11 -7.04
C SER A 2 -15.15 26.94 -6.09
N PHE A 3 -16.42 26.72 -5.71
CA PHE A 3 -16.81 25.61 -4.82
C PHE A 3 -16.38 24.24 -5.35
N PHE A 4 -16.67 23.96 -6.62
CA PHE A 4 -16.33 22.67 -7.24
C PHE A 4 -14.82 22.47 -7.34
N THR A 5 -14.05 23.52 -7.62
CA THR A 5 -12.58 23.45 -7.63
C THR A 5 -12.04 23.06 -6.25
N THR A 6 -12.52 23.70 -5.19
CA THR A 6 -12.10 23.39 -3.81
C THR A 6 -12.47 21.97 -3.42
N ALA A 7 -13.69 21.52 -3.75
CA ALA A 7 -14.14 20.17 -3.46
C ALA A 7 -13.29 19.12 -4.18
N VAL A 8 -12.96 19.33 -5.46
CA VAL A 8 -12.12 18.43 -6.24
C VAL A 8 -10.69 18.38 -5.70
N THR A 9 -10.12 19.52 -5.29
CA THR A 9 -8.80 19.55 -4.65
C THR A 9 -8.79 18.78 -3.33
N GLY A 10 -9.80 18.98 -2.48
CA GLY A 10 -9.92 18.25 -1.21
C GLY A 10 -10.05 16.74 -1.42
N LEU A 11 -10.87 16.31 -2.39
CA LEU A 11 -11.02 14.90 -2.74
C LEU A 11 -9.70 14.29 -3.23
N LYS A 12 -8.95 15.00 -4.08
CA LYS A 12 -7.63 14.54 -4.56
C LYS A 12 -6.68 14.31 -3.38
N THR A 13 -6.61 15.23 -2.43
CA THR A 13 -5.74 15.08 -1.25
C THR A 13 -6.07 13.82 -0.46
N VAL A 14 -7.36 13.58 -0.19
CA VAL A 14 -7.80 12.39 0.55
C VAL A 14 -7.46 11.10 -0.21
N VAL A 15 -7.76 11.04 -1.51
CA VAL A 15 -7.48 9.86 -2.34
C VAL A 15 -5.98 9.59 -2.42
N THR A 16 -5.14 10.62 -2.58
CA THR A 16 -3.69 10.45 -2.63
C THR A 16 -3.13 9.90 -1.32
N VAL A 17 -3.58 10.41 -0.17
CA VAL A 17 -3.12 9.90 1.14
C VAL A 17 -3.55 8.44 1.35
N ILE A 18 -4.79 8.08 1.02
CA ILE A 18 -5.26 6.70 1.14
C ILE A 18 -4.48 5.79 0.19
N GLY A 19 -4.31 6.19 -1.07
CA GLY A 19 -3.54 5.43 -2.05
C GLY A 19 -2.09 5.21 -1.64
N ALA A 20 -1.43 6.23 -1.08
CA ALA A 20 -0.09 6.11 -0.54
C ALA A 20 -0.04 5.13 0.65
N GLY A 21 -0.99 5.22 1.58
CA GLY A 21 -1.08 4.33 2.73
C GLY A 21 -1.28 2.86 2.33
N VAL A 22 -2.23 2.59 1.43
CA VAL A 22 -2.48 1.24 0.91
C VAL A 22 -1.30 0.72 0.10
N GLY A 23 -0.64 1.59 -0.67
CA GLY A 23 0.57 1.24 -1.42
C GLY A 23 1.71 0.79 -0.51
N VAL A 24 2.01 1.55 0.54
CA VAL A 24 3.03 1.17 1.54
C VAL A 24 2.64 -0.13 2.24
N TRP A 25 1.39 -0.28 2.65
CA TRP A 25 0.89 -1.52 3.24
C TRP A 25 1.10 -2.73 2.32
N GLY A 26 0.74 -2.61 1.04
CA GLY A 26 0.92 -3.67 0.06
C GLY A 26 2.40 -4.07 -0.14
N VAL A 27 3.30 -3.09 -0.14
CA VAL A 27 4.75 -3.35 -0.21
C VAL A 27 5.23 -4.11 1.02
N ILE A 28 4.79 -3.73 2.22
CA ILE A 28 5.15 -4.43 3.46
C ILE A 28 4.70 -5.88 3.40
N ASN A 29 3.43 -6.14 3.07
CA ASN A 29 2.89 -7.49 2.97
C ASN A 29 3.64 -8.35 1.95
N LEU A 30 4.07 -7.77 0.82
CA LEU A 30 4.88 -8.48 -0.17
C LEU A 30 6.25 -8.86 0.39
N LEU A 31 6.90 -7.94 1.12
CA LEU A 31 8.21 -8.19 1.73
C LEU A 31 8.14 -9.18 2.89
N GLU A 32 7.07 -9.15 3.69
CA GLU A 32 6.81 -10.12 4.76
C GLU A 32 6.62 -11.54 4.20
N GLY A 33 5.84 -11.67 3.12
CA GLY A 33 5.63 -12.95 2.44
C GLY A 33 6.86 -13.47 1.69
N TYR A 34 7.67 -12.58 1.11
CA TYR A 34 8.83 -12.95 0.28
C TYR A 34 9.82 -13.87 1.00
N GLY A 35 10.12 -13.60 2.27
CA GLY A 35 11.02 -14.45 3.05
C GLY A 35 10.40 -15.80 3.43
N ASN A 36 9.11 -15.81 3.76
CA ASN A 36 8.37 -17.00 4.17
C ASN A 36 8.04 -17.94 3.00
N ASP A 37 7.86 -17.40 1.79
CA ASP A 37 7.55 -18.17 0.58
C ASP A 37 8.81 -18.69 -0.13
N ASN A 38 10.00 -18.36 0.38
CA ASN A 38 11.26 -18.87 -0.12
C ASN A 38 11.46 -20.34 0.28
N PRO A 39 11.60 -21.29 -0.68
CA PRO A 39 11.81 -22.71 -0.36
C PRO A 39 13.06 -22.98 0.48
N GLY A 40 14.09 -22.15 0.37
CA GLY A 40 15.30 -22.23 1.19
C GLY A 40 15.11 -21.80 2.65
N ALA A 41 14.17 -20.91 2.93
CA ALA A 41 13.86 -20.45 4.29
C ALA A 41 13.13 -21.55 5.09
N ASN A 42 12.30 -22.35 4.42
CA ASN A 42 11.56 -23.47 5.02
C ASN A 42 12.31 -24.81 4.96
N ALA A 43 13.55 -24.85 4.44
CA ALA A 43 14.30 -26.09 4.25
C ALA A 43 14.59 -26.84 5.57
N HIS A 44 14.58 -26.13 6.71
CA HIS A 44 14.78 -26.69 8.04
C HIS A 44 13.47 -26.97 8.79
N VAL A 45 12.33 -26.45 8.29
CA VAL A 45 10.99 -26.69 8.85
C VAL A 45 10.46 -27.96 8.18
N ARG A 46 10.82 -29.12 8.74
CA ARG A 46 10.20 -30.43 8.43
C ARG A 46 9.51 -30.95 9.67
#